data_AF-A0A800LSY1-F1
#
_entry.id   AF-A0A800LSY1-F1
#
_cell.length_a   1.000
_cell.length_b   1.000
_cell.length_c   1.000
_cell.angle_alpha   90.00
_cell.angle_beta   90.00
_cell.angle_gamma   90.00
#
_symmetry.space_group_name_H-M   'P 1'
#
loop_
_entity.id
_entity.type
_entity.pdbx_description
1 polymer ?
#
loop_
_entity_poly.entity_id
_entity_poly.type
_entity_poly.pdbx_seq_one_letter_code
_entity_poly.pdbx_strand_id
1 'polypeptide(L)'
;AFVLCSVLITLVGLSGWFDRLMSCLPKSIAAAMLAGVLLPFAMHMLIAMESEMALVLGMMLAYFVSRIIWPRIAVMITLILGMVLAGTQDLIIWQDVSLGFTTPIWTTPEWSLTSTIGVAIPLFIVTMASQNVPGLVVLRSHGYDAP
;
A
#
# COMPACT_ATOMS: atom_id res chain seq x y z
N ALA A 1 2.46 -13.16 12.94
CA ALA A 1 3.13 -12.82 11.66
C ALA A 1 3.76 -11.43 11.66
N PHE A 2 2.99 -10.36 11.88
CA PHE A 2 3.47 -8.97 11.83
C PHE A 2 4.64 -8.67 12.79
N VAL A 3 4.54 -9.06 14.06
CA VAL A 3 5.64 -8.88 15.04
C VAL A 3 6.94 -9.52 14.54
N LEU A 4 6.87 -10.75 14.06
CA LEU A 4 8.04 -11.46 13.52
C LEU A 4 8.59 -10.77 12.26
N CYS A 5 7.73 -10.33 11.35
CA CYS A 5 8.13 -9.53 10.19
C CYS A 5 8.88 -8.26 10.63
N SER A 6 8.33 -7.48 11.57
CA SER A 6 8.97 -6.27 12.09
C SER A 6 10.32 -6.56 12.75
N VAL A 7 10.43 -7.65 13.51
CA VAL A 7 11.70 -8.08 14.12
C VAL A 7 12.72 -8.40 13.02
N LEU A 8 12.33 -9.13 11.97
CA LEU A 8 13.22 -9.44 10.84
C LEU A 8 13.68 -8.18 10.10
N ILE A 9 12.77 -7.24 9.81
CA ILE A 9 13.11 -5.94 9.19
C ILE A 9 14.11 -5.20 10.07
N THR A 10 13.86 -5.12 11.37
CA THR A 10 14.73 -4.42 12.32
C THR A 10 16.12 -5.06 12.38
N LEU A 11 16.20 -6.38 12.46
CA LEU A 11 17.47 -7.10 12.48
C LEU A 11 18.26 -6.92 11.19
N VAL A 12 17.61 -6.92 10.02
CA VAL A 12 18.29 -6.72 8.74
C VAL A 12 18.76 -5.27 8.59
N GLY A 13 17.94 -4.30 8.99
CA GLY A 13 18.31 -2.88 8.98
C GLY A 13 19.45 -2.55 9.93
N LEU A 14 19.50 -3.18 11.11
CA LEU A 14 20.60 -2.98 12.07
C LEU A 14 21.88 -3.73 11.68
N SER A 15 21.78 -4.85 10.96
CA SER A 15 22.95 -5.68 10.60
C SER A 15 23.68 -5.24 9.34
N GLY A 16 23.12 -4.31 8.55
CA GLY A 16 23.67 -3.91 7.26
C GLY A 16 23.54 -4.98 6.18
N TRP A 17 22.71 -6.02 6.41
CA TRP A 17 22.56 -7.14 5.48
C TRP A 17 21.60 -6.82 4.32
N PHE A 18 21.09 -5.59 4.26
CA PHE A 18 20.08 -5.16 3.30
C PHE A 18 20.53 -5.43 1.86
N ASP A 19 21.71 -4.92 1.47
CA ASP A 19 22.24 -5.09 0.12
C ASP A 19 22.44 -6.55 -0.25
N ARG A 20 22.95 -7.35 0.70
CA ARG A 20 23.19 -8.78 0.48
C ARG A 20 21.86 -9.49 0.22
N LEU A 21 20.83 -9.21 1.02
CA LEU A 21 19.53 -9.83 0.86
C LEU A 21 18.84 -9.39 -0.44
N MET A 22 18.92 -8.10 -0.77
CA MET A 22 18.33 -7.57 -2.01
C MET A 22 19.06 -8.06 -3.26
N SER A 23 20.37 -8.27 -3.19
CA SER A 23 21.13 -8.86 -4.30
C SER A 23 20.67 -10.28 -4.66
N CYS A 24 20.11 -11.01 -3.69
CA CYS A 24 19.52 -12.33 -3.92
C CYS A 24 18.12 -12.29 -4.52
N LEU A 25 17.42 -11.14 -4.49
CA LEU A 25 16.04 -11.03 -4.95
C LEU A 25 15.99 -10.74 -6.46
N PRO A 26 15.54 -11.69 -7.31
CA PRO A 26 15.44 -11.47 -8.74
C PRO A 26 14.41 -10.39 -9.05
N LYS A 27 14.72 -9.53 -10.04
CA LYS A 27 13.79 -8.48 -10.52
C LYS A 27 12.42 -9.05 -10.94
N SER A 28 12.38 -10.28 -11.44
CA SER A 28 11.15 -10.99 -11.81
C SER A 28 10.24 -11.25 -10.61
N ILE A 29 10.80 -11.59 -9.44
CA ILE A 29 10.03 -11.80 -8.22
C ILE A 29 9.45 -10.48 -7.73
N ALA A 30 10.26 -9.41 -7.69
CA ALA A 30 9.78 -8.07 -7.32
C ALA A 30 8.62 -7.61 -8.21
N ALA A 31 8.74 -7.78 -9.53
CA ALA A 31 7.69 -7.43 -10.48
C ALA A 31 6.42 -8.29 -10.28
N ALA A 32 6.58 -9.60 -10.06
CA ALA A 32 5.45 -10.49 -9.78
C ALA A 32 4.73 -10.13 -8.48
N MET A 33 5.46 -9.70 -7.46
CA MET A 33 4.90 -9.24 -6.18
C MET A 33 4.09 -7.95 -6.37
N LEU A 34 4.63 -6.98 -7.10
CA LEU A 34 3.91 -5.74 -7.42
C LEU A 34 2.65 -6.02 -8.25
N ALA A 35 2.74 -6.90 -9.25
CA ALA A 35 1.59 -7.35 -10.02
C ALA A 35 0.53 -8.05 -9.12
N GLY A 36 0.96 -8.95 -8.23
CA GLY A 36 0.07 -9.65 -7.31
C GLY A 36 -0.63 -8.73 -6.31
N VAL A 37 0.03 -7.65 -5.88
CA VAL A 37 -0.58 -6.62 -5.01
C VAL A 37 -1.52 -5.72 -5.80
N LEU A 38 -1.15 -5.30 -7.02
CA LEU A 38 -1.93 -4.34 -7.82
C LEU A 38 -3.12 -4.96 -8.56
N LEU A 39 -3.04 -6.23 -8.94
CA LEU A 39 -4.09 -6.91 -9.69
C LEU A 39 -5.44 -6.92 -8.96
N PRO A 40 -5.52 -7.28 -7.65
CA PRO A 40 -6.77 -7.17 -6.90
C PRO A 40 -7.35 -5.75 -6.87
N PHE A 41 -6.51 -4.71 -6.75
CA PHE A 41 -7.00 -3.33 -6.80
C PHE A 41 -7.63 -2.98 -8.16
N ALA A 42 -6.99 -3.38 -9.25
CA ALA A 42 -7.54 -3.19 -10.60
C ALA A 42 -8.85 -3.98 -10.80
N MET A 43 -8.90 -5.22 -10.32
CA MET A 43 -10.11 -6.04 -10.40
C MET A 43 -11.26 -5.46 -9.57
N HIS A 44 -11.00 -5.01 -8.34
CA HIS A 44 -12.03 -4.36 -7.50
C HIS A 44 -12.57 -3.08 -8.15
N MET A 45 -11.72 -2.31 -8.83
CA MET A 45 -12.17 -1.15 -9.60
C MET A 45 -13.14 -1.56 -10.71
N LEU A 46 -12.80 -2.58 -11.50
CA LEU A 46 -13.66 -3.08 -12.58
C LEU A 46 -14.99 -3.64 -12.05
N ILE A 47 -14.95 -4.39 -10.94
CA ILE A 47 -16.15 -4.92 -10.29
C ILE A 47 -17.04 -3.77 -9.79
N ALA A 48 -16.45 -2.73 -9.18
CA ALA A 48 -17.19 -1.57 -8.72
C ALA A 48 -17.84 -0.76 -9.86
N MET A 49 -17.37 -0.88 -11.11
CA MET A 49 -18.02 -0.24 -12.26
C MET A 49 -19.39 -0.85 -12.57
N GLU A 50 -19.66 -2.10 -12.19
CA GLU A 50 -20.94 -2.75 -12.43
C GLU A 50 -22.08 -2.08 -11.65
N SER A 51 -21.83 -1.72 -10.39
CA SER A 51 -22.79 -1.03 -9.54
C SER A 51 -22.67 0.50 -9.63
N GLU A 52 -21.46 1.05 -9.67
CA GLU A 52 -21.18 2.48 -9.50
C GLU A 52 -20.42 3.09 -10.70
N MET A 53 -20.88 2.81 -11.92
CA MET A 53 -20.24 3.25 -13.17
C MET A 53 -19.89 4.75 -13.18
N ALA A 54 -20.83 5.62 -12.82
CA ALA A 54 -20.65 7.06 -12.86
C ALA A 54 -19.60 7.57 -11.86
N LEU A 55 -19.52 6.95 -10.67
CA LEU A 55 -18.52 7.27 -9.66
C LEU A 55 -17.12 6.90 -10.15
N VAL A 56 -16.95 5.64 -10.59
CA VAL A 56 -15.64 5.13 -11.01
C VAL A 56 -15.13 5.89 -12.24
N LEU A 57 -15.97 6.07 -13.27
CA LEU A 57 -15.58 6.83 -14.47
C LEU A 57 -15.31 8.30 -14.16
N GLY A 58 -16.11 8.92 -13.29
CA GLY A 58 -15.90 10.30 -12.84
C GLY A 58 -14.54 10.46 -12.15
N MET A 59 -14.20 9.55 -11.24
CA MET A 59 -12.90 9.52 -10.56
C MET A 59 -11.73 9.28 -11.53
N MET A 60 -11.88 8.34 -12.47
CA MET A 60 -10.87 8.07 -13.50
C MET A 60 -10.61 9.31 -14.37
N LEU A 61 -11.67 9.92 -14.90
CA LEU A 61 -11.56 11.11 -15.75
C LEU A 61 -10.94 12.28 -14.98
N ALA A 62 -11.39 12.51 -13.74
CA ALA A 62 -10.81 13.52 -12.88
C ALA A 62 -9.32 13.27 -12.63
N TYR A 63 -8.91 12.03 -12.42
CA TYR A 63 -7.50 11.67 -12.25
C TYR A 63 -6.68 11.96 -13.52
N PHE A 64 -7.12 11.49 -14.69
CA PHE A 64 -6.37 11.69 -15.92
C PHE A 64 -6.26 13.17 -16.31
N VAL A 65 -7.35 13.93 -16.23
CA VAL A 65 -7.36 15.37 -16.52
C VAL A 65 -6.47 16.12 -15.54
N SER A 66 -6.62 15.87 -14.23
CA SER A 66 -5.79 16.53 -13.22
C SER A 66 -4.33 16.10 -13.28
N ARG A 67 -4.03 14.88 -13.72
CA ARG A 67 -2.64 14.42 -13.93
C ARG A 67 -1.94 15.17 -15.05
N ILE A 68 -2.67 15.65 -16.05
CA ILE A 68 -2.14 16.49 -17.13
C ILE A 68 -1.90 17.92 -16.65
N ILE A 69 -2.86 18.51 -15.93
CA ILE A 69 -2.83 19.93 -15.56
C ILE A 69 -1.99 20.18 -14.29
N TRP A 70 -2.23 19.38 -13.25
CA TRP A 70 -1.59 19.51 -11.94
C TRP A 70 -1.14 18.15 -11.37
N PRO A 71 -0.06 17.54 -11.90
CA PRO A 71 0.38 16.19 -11.54
C PRO A 71 0.59 15.95 -10.05
N ARG A 72 0.96 16.99 -9.30
CA ARG A 72 1.24 16.96 -7.86
C ARG A 72 -0.01 16.81 -6.99
N ILE A 73 -1.14 17.35 -7.43
CA ILE A 73 -2.41 17.36 -6.64
C ILE A 73 -3.51 16.51 -7.28
N ALA A 74 -3.22 15.79 -8.36
CA ALA A 74 -4.18 14.97 -9.09
C ALA A 74 -4.95 14.00 -8.18
N VAL A 75 -4.26 13.29 -7.29
CA VAL A 75 -4.88 12.35 -6.35
C VAL A 75 -5.84 13.06 -5.39
N MET A 76 -5.49 14.25 -4.91
CA MET A 76 -6.36 15.05 -4.05
C MET A 76 -7.62 15.51 -4.80
N ILE A 77 -7.47 15.96 -6.05
CA ILE A 77 -8.61 16.36 -6.89
C ILE A 77 -9.55 15.18 -7.11
N THR A 78 -9.01 14.01 -7.46
CA THR A 78 -9.80 12.78 -7.62
C THR A 78 -10.55 12.39 -6.36
N LEU A 79 -9.92 12.50 -5.19
CA LEU A 79 -10.54 12.20 -3.90
C LEU A 79 -11.72 13.13 -3.60
N ILE A 80 -11.52 14.44 -3.77
CA ILE A 80 -12.57 15.45 -3.55
C ILE A 80 -13.75 15.20 -4.49
N LEU A 81 -13.48 14.99 -5.77
CA LEU A 81 -14.53 14.72 -6.75
C LEU A 81 -15.25 13.41 -6.47
N GLY A 82 -14.53 12.36 -6.05
CA GLY A 82 -15.12 11.10 -5.62
C GLY A 82 -16.05 11.26 -4.41
N MET A 83 -15.67 12.07 -3.41
CA MET A 83 -16.54 12.37 -2.26
C MET A 83 -17.80 13.13 -2.69
N VAL A 84 -17.68 14.10 -3.60
CA VAL A 84 -18.83 14.84 -4.12
C VAL A 84 -19.77 13.91 -4.88
N LEU A 85 -19.26 13.08 -5.78
CA LEU A 85 -20.08 12.14 -6.55
C LEU A 85 -20.76 11.11 -5.64
N ALA A 86 -20.02 10.51 -4.71
CA ALA A 86 -20.57 9.57 -3.74
C ALA A 86 -21.66 10.20 -2.87
N GLY A 87 -21.48 11.47 -2.48
CA GLY A 87 -22.49 12.24 -1.75
C GLY A 87 -23.75 12.51 -2.57
N THR A 88 -23.61 12.80 -3.87
CA THR A 88 -24.78 13.00 -4.76
C THR A 88 -25.53 11.71 -5.11
N GLN A 89 -24.91 10.56 -4.88
CA GLN A 89 -25.47 9.23 -5.15
C GLN A 89 -25.94 8.52 -3.87
N ASP A 90 -25.95 9.21 -2.72
CA ASP A 90 -26.32 8.66 -1.41
C ASP A 90 -25.52 7.39 -1.02
N LEU A 91 -24.30 7.24 -1.53
CA LEU A 91 -23.41 6.10 -1.25
C LEU A 91 -22.68 6.24 0.10
N ILE A 92 -22.79 7.40 0.75
CA ILE A 92 -22.12 7.66 2.02
C ILE A 92 -22.97 7.10 3.17
N ILE A 93 -22.43 6.08 3.83
CA ILE A 93 -23.07 5.42 4.97
C ILE A 93 -22.80 6.22 6.26
N TRP A 94 -23.79 6.98 6.71
CA TRP A 94 -23.69 7.84 7.92
C TRP A 94 -24.06 7.14 9.23
N GLN A 95 -24.78 6.02 9.15
CA GLN A 95 -25.44 5.35 10.27
C GLN A 95 -24.49 4.84 11.38
N ASP A 96 -23.22 4.56 11.07
CA ASP A 96 -22.21 4.10 12.04
C ASP A 96 -21.19 5.18 12.41
N VAL A 97 -21.39 6.43 11.96
CA VAL A 97 -20.44 7.52 12.23
C VAL A 97 -20.74 8.12 13.60
N SER A 98 -20.12 7.55 14.64
CA SER A 98 -20.10 8.15 15.97
C SER A 98 -18.81 8.96 16.18
N LEU A 99 -18.98 10.24 16.53
CA LEU A 99 -17.85 11.08 16.96
C LEU A 99 -17.50 10.72 18.39
N GLY A 100 -16.49 9.88 18.55
CA GLY A 100 -15.98 9.43 19.86
C GLY A 100 -14.46 9.38 19.88
N PHE A 101 -13.89 9.46 21.07
CA PHE A 101 -12.48 9.16 21.27
C PHE A 101 -12.27 7.65 21.22
N THR A 102 -11.80 7.15 20.08
CA THR A 102 -11.41 5.74 19.95
C THR A 102 -10.16 5.50 20.80
N THR A 103 -10.25 4.54 21.72
CA THR A 103 -9.10 4.08 22.51
C THR A 103 -8.39 2.94 21.79
N PRO A 104 -7.05 2.87 21.83
CA PRO A 104 -6.32 1.74 21.26
C PRO A 104 -6.73 0.44 21.97
N ILE A 105 -7.12 -0.56 21.20
CA ILE A 105 -7.45 -1.89 21.72
C ILE A 105 -6.19 -2.73 21.65
N TRP A 106 -5.81 -3.32 22.78
CA TRP A 106 -4.68 -4.24 22.83
C TRP A 106 -5.06 -5.56 22.14
N THR A 107 -4.36 -5.87 21.06
CA THR A 107 -4.50 -7.14 20.34
C THR A 107 -3.29 -8.02 20.65
N THR A 108 -3.47 -9.05 21.47
CA THR A 108 -2.39 -9.97 21.83
C THR A 108 -1.92 -10.77 20.61
N PRO A 109 -0.61 -10.85 20.34
CA PRO A 109 -0.11 -11.63 19.22
C PRO A 109 -0.25 -13.13 19.48
N GLU A 110 -0.83 -13.84 18.53
CA GLU A 110 -0.83 -15.30 18.52
C GLU A 110 0.31 -15.85 17.65
N TRP A 111 1.00 -16.87 18.17
CA TRP A 111 2.11 -17.52 17.50
C TRP A 111 1.62 -18.78 16.82
N SER A 112 1.78 -18.84 15.50
CA SER A 112 1.45 -20.01 14.71
C SER A 112 2.48 -20.20 13.61
N LEU A 113 2.97 -21.43 13.46
CA LEU A 113 3.96 -21.77 12.43
C LEU A 113 3.42 -21.50 11.02
N THR A 114 2.12 -21.73 10.79
CA THR A 114 1.48 -21.46 9.50
C THR A 114 1.47 -19.96 9.18
N SER A 115 1.20 -19.11 10.17
CA SER A 115 1.25 -17.65 10.01
C SER A 115 2.67 -17.11 9.87
N THR A 116 3.64 -17.74 10.52
CA THR A 116 5.06 -17.39 10.41
C THR A 116 5.57 -17.63 8.99
N ILE A 117 5.36 -18.83 8.46
CA ILE A 117 5.86 -19.19 7.13
C ILE A 117 4.98 -18.59 6.03
N GLY A 118 3.66 -18.68 6.18
CA GLY A 118 2.70 -18.30 5.14
C GLY A 118 2.44 -16.80 5.01
N VAL A 119 2.71 -16.00 6.05
CA VAL A 119 2.41 -14.55 6.03
C VAL A 119 3.63 -13.71 6.41
N ALA A 120 4.34 -14.04 7.49
CA ALA A 120 5.42 -13.17 7.98
C ALA A 120 6.59 -13.05 6.99
N ILE A 121 7.04 -14.18 6.42
CA ILE A 121 8.14 -14.19 5.44
C ILE A 121 7.74 -13.46 4.14
N PRO A 122 6.59 -13.78 3.50
CA PRO A 122 6.14 -13.03 2.33
C PRO A 122 6.02 -11.53 2.60
N LEU A 123 5.40 -11.14 3.72
CA LEU A 123 5.24 -9.73 4.08
C LEU A 123 6.60 -9.04 4.27
N PHE A 124 7.54 -9.69 4.95
CA PHE A 124 8.91 -9.19 5.11
C PHE A 124 9.57 -8.91 3.75
N ILE A 125 9.47 -9.86 2.81
CA ILE A 125 10.03 -9.72 1.46
C ILE A 125 9.33 -8.58 0.70
N VAL A 126 7.99 -8.49 0.75
CA VAL A 126 7.21 -7.43 0.07
C VAL A 126 7.62 -6.07 0.60
N THR A 127 7.65 -5.90 1.92
CA THR A 127 7.98 -4.63 2.55
C THR A 127 9.40 -4.20 2.19
N MET A 128 10.37 -5.12 2.28
CA MET A 128 11.75 -4.81 1.95
C MET A 128 11.93 -4.44 0.47
N ALA A 129 11.37 -5.22 -0.45
CA ALA A 129 11.52 -5.00 -1.88
C ALA A 129 10.76 -3.77 -2.40
N SER A 130 9.52 -3.56 -1.94
CA SER A 130 8.65 -2.51 -2.49
C SER A 130 8.77 -1.18 -1.76
N GLN A 131 9.06 -1.15 -0.46
CA GLN A 131 9.06 0.08 0.33
C GLN A 131 10.48 0.53 0.70
N ASN A 132 11.38 -0.38 1.07
CA ASN A 132 12.72 0.00 1.55
C ASN A 132 13.72 0.24 0.41
N VAL A 133 13.66 -0.52 -0.69
CA VAL A 133 14.56 -0.33 -1.84
C VAL A 133 14.44 1.08 -2.46
N PRO A 134 13.23 1.61 -2.76
CA PRO A 134 13.13 2.97 -3.30
C PRO A 134 13.68 4.03 -2.34
N GLY A 135 13.45 3.88 -1.03
CA GLY A 135 13.99 4.78 -0.01
C GLY A 135 15.52 4.79 0.01
N LEU A 136 16.13 3.60 -0.06
CA LEU A 136 17.58 3.44 -0.09
C LEU A 136 18.20 4.02 -1.38
N VAL A 137 17.55 3.83 -2.52
CA VAL A 137 17.96 4.41 -3.81
C VAL A 137 17.96 5.95 -3.75
N VAL A 138 16.97 6.54 -3.06
CA VAL A 138 16.91 8.01 -2.86
C VAL A 138 18.01 8.49 -1.91
N LEU A 139 18.32 7.76 -0.83
CA LEU A 139 19.43 8.11 0.07
C LEU A 139 20.77 8.09 -0.65
N ARG A 140 21.03 7.03 -1.42
CA ARG A 140 22.25 6.88 -2.22
C ARG A 140 22.38 7.93 -3.31
N SER A 141 21.28 8.32 -3.97
CA SER A 141 21.31 9.39 -4.96
C SER A 141 21.67 10.77 -4.38
N HIS A 142 21.55 10.93 -3.06
CA HIS A 142 21.99 12.11 -2.31
C HIS A 142 23.34 11.89 -1.58
N GLY A 143 24.06 10.80 -1.86
CA GLY A 143 25.39 10.53 -1.29
C GLY A 143 25.38 9.93 0.12
N TYR A 144 24.24 9.49 0.63
CA TYR A 144 24.15 8.78 1.92
C TYR A 144 24.28 7.27 1.70
N ASP A 145 25.36 6.68 2.21
CA ASP A 145 25.50 5.23 2.35
C ASP A 145 24.85 4.76 3.65
N ALA A 146 23.54 4.49 3.57
CA ALA A 146 22.80 3.89 4.67
C ALA A 146 23.03 2.36 4.73
N PRO A 147 23.08 1.76 5.94
CA PRO A 147 23.24 0.31 6.14
C PRO A 147 22.06 -0.52 5.64
#